data_AF-A4EUP6-F1
#
_entry.id   AF-A4EUP6-F1
#
_cell.length_a   1.000
_cell.length_b   1.000
_cell.length_c   1.000
_cell.angle_alpha   90.00
_cell.angle_beta   90.00
_cell.angle_gamma   90.00
#
_symmetry.space_group_name_H-M   'P 1'
#
loop_
_entity.id
_entity.type
_entity.pdbx_description
1 polymer ?
#
loop_
_entity_poly.entity_id
_entity_poly.type
_entity_poly.pdbx_seq_one_letter_code
_entity_poly.pdbx_strand_id
1 'polypeptide(L)'
;MSKVVPLSDETALEFVERADVLKVSDEAINEVLRQHFDFASDEEIKKLKLQSKPFWVQFYQHRVQELLQRGGSRFAAIRFVQRKNESAEERRKLSETEIERLVDSVGKWSR
;
A
#
# COMPACT_ATOMS: atom_id res chain seq x y z
N MET A 1 5.60 -21.90 -6.81
CA MET A 1 5.77 -20.46 -6.57
C MET A 1 5.85 -19.77 -7.91
N SER A 2 4.91 -18.88 -8.21
CA SER A 2 4.91 -18.08 -9.43
C SER A 2 6.11 -17.13 -9.39
N LYS A 3 7.06 -17.31 -10.31
CA LYS A 3 8.17 -16.36 -10.46
C LYS A 3 7.59 -15.04 -10.98
N VAL A 4 7.58 -14.00 -10.15
CA VAL A 4 7.32 -12.65 -10.64
C VAL A 4 8.60 -12.16 -11.31
N VAL A 5 8.48 -11.64 -12.53
CA VAL A 5 9.62 -11.13 -13.30
C VAL A 5 9.31 -9.67 -13.66
N PRO A 6 10.30 -8.77 -13.66
CA PRO A 6 10.12 -7.41 -14.17
C PRO A 6 9.68 -7.40 -15.63
N LEU A 7 8.86 -6.41 -16.01
CA LEU A 7 8.56 -6.15 -17.43
C LEU A 7 9.70 -5.34 -18.06
N SER A 8 9.83 -5.39 -19.39
CA SER A 8 11.02 -4.92 -20.13
C SER A 8 11.39 -3.44 -19.96
N ASP A 9 10.47 -2.60 -19.48
CA ASP A 9 10.70 -1.16 -19.24
C ASP A 9 10.11 -0.70 -17.90
N GLU A 10 9.85 -1.66 -16.99
CA GLU A 10 9.25 -1.38 -15.70
C GLU A 10 10.30 -0.77 -14.76
N THR A 11 9.97 0.37 -14.14
CA THR A 11 10.80 0.91 -13.05
C THR A 11 10.71 0.02 -11.80
N ALA A 12 11.71 0.08 -10.93
CA ALA A 12 11.72 -0.70 -9.69
C ALA A 12 10.46 -0.46 -8.83
N LEU A 13 9.91 0.75 -8.84
CA LEU A 13 8.70 1.06 -8.10
C LEU A 13 7.44 0.52 -8.78
N GLU A 14 7.32 0.65 -10.11
CA GLU A 14 6.18 0.05 -10.83
C GLU A 14 6.15 -1.47 -10.63
N PHE A 15 7.32 -2.10 -10.61
CA PHE A 15 7.46 -3.51 -10.25
C PHE A 15 6.92 -3.81 -8.84
N VAL A 16 7.31 -3.01 -7.84
CA VAL A 16 6.80 -3.16 -6.46
C VAL A 16 5.29 -2.96 -6.40
N GLU A 17 4.77 -1.91 -7.03
CA GLU A 17 3.33 -1.61 -7.03
C GLU A 17 2.53 -2.75 -7.66
N ARG A 18 3.01 -3.31 -8.77
CA ARG A 18 2.40 -4.48 -9.42
C ARG A 18 2.51 -5.73 -8.53
N ALA A 19 3.66 -5.96 -7.91
CA ALA A 19 3.87 -7.11 -7.04
C ALA A 19 2.98 -7.06 -5.79
N ASP A 20 2.76 -5.87 -5.22
CA ASP A 20 1.83 -5.64 -4.10
C ASP A 20 0.38 -5.95 -4.49
N VAL A 21 -0.05 -5.55 -5.69
CA VAL A 21 -1.38 -5.87 -6.23
C VAL A 21 -1.54 -7.38 -6.44
N LEU A 22 -0.49 -8.05 -6.90
CA LEU A 22 -0.45 -9.50 -7.10
C LEU A 22 -0.23 -10.30 -5.80
N LYS A 23 -0.07 -9.62 -4.66
CA LYS A 23 0.20 -10.23 -3.34
C LYS A 23 1.41 -11.17 -3.35
N VAL A 24 2.45 -10.77 -4.08
CA VAL A 24 3.73 -11.49 -4.09
C VAL A 24 4.37 -11.38 -2.70
N SER A 25 5.09 -12.41 -2.26
CA SER A 25 5.76 -12.38 -0.97
C SER A 25 6.88 -11.35 -0.94
N ASP A 26 7.12 -10.77 0.24
CA ASP A 26 8.12 -9.72 0.43
C ASP A 26 9.52 -10.21 0.04
N GLU A 27 9.83 -11.47 0.36
CA GLU A 27 11.10 -12.14 0.04
C GLU A 27 11.33 -12.21 -1.46
N ALA A 28 10.30 -12.56 -2.25
CA ALA A 28 10.40 -12.65 -3.69
C ALA A 28 10.55 -11.27 -4.34
N ILE A 29 9.88 -10.25 -3.81
CA ILE A 29 10.06 -8.86 -4.25
C ILE A 29 11.50 -8.39 -3.96
N ASN A 30 12.02 -8.66 -2.76
CA ASN A 30 13.39 -8.28 -2.36
C ASN A 30 14.44 -8.96 -3.24
N GLU A 31 14.25 -10.25 -3.55
CA GLU A 31 15.16 -10.99 -4.43
C GLU A 31 15.23 -10.35 -5.82
N VAL A 32 14.08 -10.03 -6.42
CA VAL A 32 14.03 -9.40 -7.74
C VAL A 32 14.64 -7.99 -7.72
N LEU A 33 14.36 -7.19 -6.68
CA LEU A 33 14.94 -5.85 -6.55
C LEU A 33 16.47 -5.88 -6.48
N ARG A 34 17.05 -6.88 -5.80
CA ARG A 34 18.50 -7.05 -5.72
C ARG A 34 19.10 -7.57 -7.03
N GLN A 35 18.43 -8.51 -7.70
CA GLN A 35 18.97 -9.18 -8.89
C GLN A 35 18.79 -8.40 -10.19
N HIS A 36 17.69 -7.64 -10.33
CA HIS A 36 17.30 -7.00 -11.59
C HIS A 36 17.40 -5.48 -11.55
N PHE A 37 17.35 -4.87 -10.37
CA PHE A 37 17.37 -3.41 -10.20
C PHE A 37 18.57 -2.92 -9.37
N ASP A 38 19.53 -3.80 -9.09
CA ASP A 38 20.80 -3.50 -8.41
C ASP A 38 20.66 -2.81 -7.04
N PHE A 39 19.57 -3.07 -6.31
CA PHE A 39 19.42 -2.55 -4.95
C PHE A 39 20.40 -3.24 -3.99
N ALA A 40 21.31 -2.47 -3.38
CA ALA A 40 22.39 -2.99 -2.56
C ALA A 40 22.00 -3.17 -1.07
N SER A 41 21.01 -2.41 -0.59
CA SER A 41 20.66 -2.38 0.83
C SER A 41 19.16 -2.57 1.11
N ASP A 42 18.87 -3.16 2.26
CA ASP A 42 17.49 -3.31 2.75
C ASP A 42 16.85 -1.95 3.06
N GLU A 43 17.64 -0.95 3.40
CA GLU A 43 17.15 0.40 3.66
C GLU A 43 16.62 1.05 2.38
N GLU A 44 17.32 0.92 1.26
CA GLU A 44 16.88 1.43 -0.05
C GLU A 44 15.63 0.72 -0.53
N ILE A 45 15.59 -0.62 -0.41
CA ILE A 45 14.42 -1.43 -0.76
C ILE A 45 13.22 -1.00 0.09
N LYS A 46 13.41 -0.81 1.40
CA LYS A 46 12.36 -0.36 2.30
C LYS A 46 11.86 1.04 1.93
N LYS A 47 12.77 1.98 1.63
CA LYS A 47 12.42 3.33 1.19
C LYS A 47 11.58 3.29 -0.09
N LEU A 48 11.98 2.47 -1.06
CA LEU A 48 11.23 2.27 -2.31
C LEU A 48 9.82 1.72 -2.04
N LYS A 49 9.71 0.64 -1.24
CA LYS A 49 8.42 0.03 -0.91
C LYS A 49 7.47 0.98 -0.19
N LEU A 50 8.00 1.86 0.67
CA LEU A 50 7.19 2.90 1.32
C LEU A 50 6.66 3.97 0.35
N GLN A 51 7.12 4.02 -0.90
CA GLN A 51 6.53 4.86 -1.94
C GLN A 51 5.35 4.20 -2.67
N SER A 52 5.16 2.88 -2.52
CA SER A 52 4.08 2.12 -3.18
C SER A 52 2.70 2.56 -2.74
N LYS A 53 1.89 3.09 -3.66
CA LYS A 53 0.48 3.45 -3.36
C LYS A 53 -0.35 2.22 -2.95
N PRO A 54 -0.28 1.06 -3.64
CA PRO A 54 -0.97 -0.16 -3.24
C PRO A 54 -0.66 -0.61 -1.81
N PHE A 55 0.60 -0.54 -1.39
CA PHE A 55 1.00 -0.87 -0.01
C PHE A 55 0.22 -0.03 1.02
N TRP A 56 0.16 1.29 0.82
CA TRP A 56 -0.55 2.19 1.74
C TRP A 56 -2.06 1.98 1.73
N VAL A 57 -2.65 1.69 0.57
CA VAL A 57 -4.07 1.36 0.45
C VAL A 57 -4.40 0.12 1.27
N GLN A 58 -3.60 -0.95 1.14
CA GLN A 58 -3.78 -2.18 1.93
C GLN A 58 -3.59 -1.92 3.43
N PHE A 59 -2.58 -1.14 3.81
CA PHE A 59 -2.37 -0.73 5.19
C PHE A 59 -3.58 0.02 5.75
N TYR A 60 -4.12 1.00 5.02
CA TYR A 60 -5.30 1.73 5.45
C TYR A 60 -6.52 0.83 5.57
N GLN A 61 -6.78 -0.03 4.58
CA GLN A 61 -7.88 -0.99 4.62
C GLN A 61 -7.81 -1.87 5.87
N HIS A 62 -6.63 -2.42 6.17
CA HIS A 62 -6.43 -3.25 7.35
C HIS A 62 -6.71 -2.48 8.65
N ARG A 63 -6.16 -1.26 8.79
CA ARG A 63 -6.39 -0.44 9.99
C ARG A 63 -7.83 -0.01 10.15
N VAL A 64 -8.51 0.30 9.05
CA VAL A 64 -9.94 0.62 9.05
C VAL A 64 -10.77 -0.60 9.44
N GLN A 65 -10.40 -1.79 8.97
CA GLN A 65 -11.04 -3.05 9.36
C GLN A 65 -10.89 -3.34 10.85
N GLU A 66 -9.69 -3.14 11.41
CA GLU A 66 -9.47 -3.27 12.85
C GLU A 66 -10.32 -2.27 13.65
N LEU A 67 -10.47 -1.02 13.16
CA LEU A 67 -11.33 -0.03 13.80
C LEU A 67 -12.80 -0.46 13.77
N LEU A 68 -13.29 -0.93 12.62
CA LEU A 68 -14.67 -1.42 12.48
C LEU A 68 -14.94 -2.58 13.44
N GLN A 69 -14.04 -3.57 13.51
CA GLN A 69 -14.16 -4.73 14.41
C GLN A 69 -14.20 -4.35 15.90
N ARG A 70 -13.60 -3.21 16.26
CA ARG A 70 -13.60 -2.67 17.63
C ARG A 70 -14.80 -1.76 17.92
N GLY A 71 -15.75 -1.63 16.98
CA GLY A 71 -16.90 -0.74 17.12
C GLY A 71 -16.57 0.75 16.89
N GLY A 72 -15.49 1.04 16.16
CA GLY A 72 -15.14 2.40 15.77
C GLY A 72 -16.14 3.00 14.77
N SER A 73 -16.20 4.33 14.71
CA SER A 73 -17.09 5.05 13.79
C SER A 73 -16.46 5.29 12.42
N ARG A 74 -17.31 5.41 11.39
CA ARG A 74 -16.89 5.80 10.02
C ARG A 74 -16.08 7.09 10.03
N PHE A 75 -16.53 8.08 10.81
CA PHE A 75 -15.83 9.35 10.97
C PHE A 75 -14.41 9.18 11.52
N ALA A 76 -14.24 8.34 12.55
CA ALA A 76 -12.91 8.08 13.12
C ALA A 76 -11.99 7.38 12.10
N ALA A 77 -12.52 6.47 11.29
CA ALA A 77 -11.78 5.81 10.22
C ALA A 77 -11.32 6.80 9.13
N ILE A 78 -12.22 7.67 8.65
CA ILE A 78 -11.87 8.72 7.68
C ILE A 78 -10.77 9.63 8.23
N ARG A 79 -10.93 10.12 9.47
CA ARG A 79 -9.94 10.99 10.13
C ARG A 79 -8.60 10.30 10.32
N PHE A 80 -8.58 8.98 10.58
CA PHE A 80 -7.35 8.21 10.64
C PHE A 80 -6.61 8.23 9.31
N VAL A 81 -7.30 7.91 8.21
CA VAL A 81 -6.69 7.87 6.87
C VAL A 81 -6.24 9.27 6.45
N GLN A 82 -7.07 10.30 6.61
CA GLN A 82 -6.74 11.69 6.30
C GLN A 82 -5.45 12.14 6.98
N ARG A 83 -5.31 11.95 8.30
CA ARG A 83 -4.09 12.35 9.03
C ARG A 83 -2.82 11.66 8.52
N LYS A 84 -2.92 10.40 8.10
CA LYS A 84 -1.77 9.68 7.52
C LYS A 84 -1.49 10.09 6.08
N ASN A 85 -2.52 10.52 5.36
CA ASN A 85 -2.47 10.96 3.98
C ASN A 85 -1.99 12.41 3.83
N GLU A 86 -2.19 13.27 4.83
CA GLU A 86 -1.69 14.66 4.85
C GLU A 86 -0.16 14.72 4.72
N SER A 87 0.55 13.82 5.40
CA SER A 87 2.02 13.71 5.31
C SER A 87 2.50 12.77 4.19
N ALA A 88 1.60 12.38 3.27
CA ALA A 88 1.95 11.51 2.16
C ALA A 88 2.53 12.31 0.98
N GLU A 89 3.51 11.72 0.30
CA GLU A 89 3.98 12.25 -0.98
C GLU A 89 2.86 12.20 -2.02
N GLU A 90 2.85 13.17 -2.94
CA GLU A 90 1.76 13.38 -3.89
C GLU A 90 1.38 12.10 -4.66
N ARG A 91 2.40 11.33 -5.09
CA ARG A 91 2.22 10.10 -5.86
C ARG A 91 1.38 9.02 -5.17
N ARG A 92 1.40 8.97 -3.83
CA ARG A 92 0.69 7.98 -3.03
C ARG A 92 -0.50 8.58 -2.27
N LYS A 93 -0.75 9.87 -2.48
CA LYS A 93 -1.83 10.60 -1.83
C LYS A 93 -3.17 10.12 -2.37
N LEU A 94 -4.12 9.93 -1.47
CA LEU A 94 -5.51 9.64 -1.78
C LEU A 94 -6.33 10.93 -1.78
N SER A 95 -7.16 11.12 -2.79
CA SER A 95 -8.22 12.13 -2.77
C SER A 95 -9.25 11.83 -1.67
N GLU A 96 -10.02 12.83 -1.26
CA GLU A 96 -11.08 12.65 -0.27
C GLU A 96 -12.07 11.55 -0.68
N THR A 97 -12.46 11.52 -1.96
CA THR A 97 -13.34 10.49 -2.51
C THR A 97 -12.71 9.10 -2.48
N GLU A 98 -11.41 8.96 -2.75
CA GLU A 98 -10.71 7.68 -2.58
C GLU A 98 -10.69 7.23 -1.12
N ILE A 99 -10.49 8.14 -0.17
CA ILE A 99 -10.52 7.84 1.27
C ILE A 99 -11.90 7.34 1.68
N GLU A 100 -12.97 8.04 1.28
CA GLU A 100 -14.34 7.64 1.60
C GLU A 100 -14.66 6.26 1.03
N ARG A 101 -14.35 6.04 -0.26
CA ARG A 101 -14.56 4.73 -0.91
C ARG A 101 -13.77 3.62 -0.23
N LEU A 102 -12.51 3.89 0.17
CA LEU A 102 -11.69 2.94 0.91
C LEU A 102 -12.36 2.57 2.23
N VAL A 103 -12.80 3.56 3.01
CA VAL A 103 -13.45 3.33 4.31
C VAL A 103 -14.78 2.57 4.14
N ASP A 104 -15.57 2.92 3.15
CA ASP A 104 -16.88 2.28 2.91
C ASP A 104 -16.74 0.86 2.34
N SER A 105 -15.65 0.56 1.61
CA SER A 105 -15.37 -0.78 1.08
C SER A 105 -15.10 -1.84 2.16
N VAL A 106 -14.72 -1.42 3.38
CA VAL A 106 -14.36 -2.34 4.47
C VAL A 106 -15.59 -2.99 5.11
N GLY A 107 -16.76 -2.33 5.07
CA GLY A 107 -17.99 -2.90 5.61
C GLY A 107 -19.06 -1.88 5.96
N LYS A 108 -20.12 -2.36 6.61
CA LYS A 108 -21.22 -1.50 7.08
C LYS A 108 -20.89 -0.90 8.43
N TRP A 109 -20.89 0.42 8.49
CA TRP A 109 -20.70 1.18 9.72
C TRP A 109 -22.03 1.30 10.48
N SER A 110 -21.97 1.16 11.81
CA SER A 110 -23.11 1.48 12.67
C SER A 110 -23.46 2.96 12.52
N ARG A 111 -24.77 3.25 12.43
CA ARG A 111 -25.30 4.61 12.35
C ARG A 111 -25.21 5.30 13.71
#